data_AF-A0A260AGH2-F1
#
_entry.id   AF-A0A260AGH2-F1
#
_cell.length_a   1.000
_cell.length_b   1.000
_cell.length_c   1.000
_cell.angle_alpha   90.00
_cell.angle_beta   90.00
_cell.angle_gamma   90.00
#
_symmetry.space_group_name_H-M   'P 1'
#
loop_
_entity.id
_entity.type
_entity.pdbx_description
1 polymer ?
#
loop_
_entity_poly.entity_id
_entity_poly.type
_entity_poly.pdbx_seq_one_letter_code
_entity_poly.pdbx_strand_id
1 'polypeptide(L)'
;MTMCTTNPPFVAPRSTNETTSDVHLTVEHANREVEAVRRDKSYLRLVGSSTPQPTIEVHGGPKTITVHVDNVLPGQMCEILHNGMLSLSHRVTVGDNISSIDIITFALKPGEYNVSLRLDGRLDCVTEAQTVVVGEQLEVRRSS
;
A
#
# COMPACT_ATOMS: atom_id res chain seq x y z
N MET A 1 40.53 -52.04 -63.15
CA MET A 1 41.36 -52.44 -61.99
C MET A 1 41.34 -51.28 -60.98
N THR A 2 40.93 -51.58 -59.74
CA THR A 2 41.13 -50.96 -58.38
C THR A 2 42.05 -49.72 -58.22
N MET A 3 41.96 -48.78 -57.25
CA MET A 3 41.11 -48.45 -56.06
C MET A 3 41.51 -47.04 -55.48
N CYS A 4 40.56 -46.32 -54.84
CA CYS A 4 40.58 -45.46 -53.60
C CYS A 4 41.70 -44.40 -53.32
N THR A 5 41.60 -43.25 -52.61
CA THR A 5 40.63 -42.43 -51.80
C THR A 5 41.38 -41.12 -51.40
N THR A 6 40.83 -39.90 -51.19
CA THR A 6 40.34 -39.32 -49.90
C THR A 6 40.25 -37.75 -50.02
N ASN A 7 39.19 -37.10 -49.50
CA ASN A 7 39.02 -35.62 -49.30
C ASN A 7 39.38 -35.23 -47.83
N PRO A 8 39.66 -33.95 -47.41
CA PRO A 8 38.61 -32.93 -47.08
C PRO A 8 39.11 -31.43 -47.10
N PRO A 9 38.50 -30.41 -46.42
CA PRO A 9 37.35 -29.60 -46.87
C PRO A 9 37.53 -28.05 -46.79
N PHE A 10 36.51 -27.35 -47.29
CA PHE A 10 36.23 -25.90 -47.23
C PHE A 10 36.09 -25.35 -45.79
N VAL A 11 36.61 -24.14 -45.50
CA VAL A 11 36.40 -23.42 -44.22
C VAL A 11 35.78 -22.03 -44.50
N ALA A 12 34.61 -21.82 -43.91
CA ALA A 12 33.82 -20.58 -43.93
C ALA A 12 34.35 -19.53 -42.93
N PRO A 13 34.02 -18.23 -43.09
CA PRO A 13 34.46 -17.18 -42.16
C PRO A 13 33.70 -17.24 -40.83
N ARG A 14 34.44 -17.09 -39.72
CA ARG A 14 33.89 -17.05 -38.36
C ARG A 14 33.11 -15.75 -38.11
N SER A 15 31.87 -15.89 -37.68
CA SER A 15 31.01 -14.85 -37.11
C SER A 15 31.43 -14.57 -35.66
N THR A 16 31.70 -13.30 -35.33
CA THR A 16 31.94 -12.82 -33.96
C THR A 16 30.62 -12.39 -33.34
N ASN A 17 29.99 -13.29 -32.57
CA ASN A 17 28.80 -13.02 -31.75
C ASN A 17 29.20 -12.93 -30.26
N GLU A 18 30.04 -11.96 -29.89
CA GLU A 18 30.51 -11.78 -28.49
C GLU A 18 30.26 -10.36 -27.97
N THR A 19 29.07 -9.79 -28.19
CA THR A 19 28.76 -8.44 -27.66
C THR A 19 27.34 -8.27 -27.12
N THR A 20 26.46 -9.24 -27.31
CA THR A 20 25.06 -9.16 -26.82
C THR A 20 24.86 -9.74 -25.42
N SER A 21 25.69 -10.67 -24.96
CA SER A 21 25.52 -11.31 -23.64
C SER A 21 25.89 -10.39 -22.47
N ASP A 22 26.95 -9.59 -22.60
CA ASP A 22 27.39 -8.69 -21.53
C ASP A 22 26.41 -7.55 -21.27
N VAL A 23 25.79 -7.01 -22.34
CA VAL A 23 24.76 -5.97 -22.21
C VAL A 23 23.50 -6.53 -21.54
N HIS A 24 23.10 -7.77 -21.88
CA HIS A 24 21.92 -8.39 -21.28
C HIS A 24 22.10 -8.65 -19.78
N LEU A 25 23.27 -9.14 -19.37
CA LEU A 25 23.62 -9.34 -17.95
C LEU A 25 23.68 -8.02 -17.17
N THR A 26 24.21 -6.96 -17.79
CA THR A 26 24.31 -5.64 -17.16
C THR A 26 22.93 -5.01 -16.94
N VAL A 27 21.99 -5.21 -17.87
CA VAL A 27 20.61 -4.73 -17.75
C VAL A 27 19.81 -5.53 -16.72
N GLU A 28 19.99 -6.85 -16.65
CA GLU A 28 19.35 -7.65 -15.59
C GLU A 28 19.88 -7.30 -14.19
N HIS A 29 21.18 -7.03 -14.07
CA HIS A 29 21.78 -6.56 -12.81
C HIS A 29 21.23 -5.19 -12.43
N ALA A 30 21.21 -4.24 -13.36
CA ALA A 30 20.65 -2.90 -13.13
C ALA A 30 19.15 -2.94 -12.79
N ASN A 31 18.37 -3.81 -13.43
CA ASN A 31 16.95 -4.00 -13.10
C ASN A 31 16.76 -4.60 -11.70
N ARG A 32 17.63 -5.53 -11.28
CA ARG A 32 17.61 -6.10 -9.92
C ARG A 32 17.99 -5.05 -8.88
N GLU A 33 18.96 -4.18 -9.17
CA GLU A 33 19.33 -3.05 -8.32
C GLU A 33 18.24 -1.98 -8.27
N VAL A 34 17.55 -1.68 -9.37
CA VAL A 34 16.39 -0.77 -9.38
C VAL A 34 15.22 -1.34 -8.59
N GLU A 35 14.94 -2.64 -8.68
CA GLU A 35 13.92 -3.30 -7.86
C GLU A 35 14.31 -3.40 -6.37
N ALA A 36 15.62 -3.49 -6.07
CA ALA A 36 16.13 -3.35 -4.70
C ALA A 36 15.98 -1.92 -4.18
N VAL A 37 16.34 -0.90 -4.98
CA VAL A 37 16.17 0.53 -4.65
C VAL A 37 14.69 0.93 -4.56
N ARG A 38 13.80 0.31 -5.34
CA ARG A 38 12.33 0.50 -5.20
C ARG A 38 11.80 -0.07 -3.90
N ARG A 39 12.39 -1.15 -3.38
CA ARG A 39 12.10 -1.67 -2.03
C ARG A 39 12.73 -0.83 -0.92
N ASP A 40 13.81 -0.11 -1.22
CA ASP A 40 14.51 0.82 -0.32
C ASP A 40 14.01 2.26 -0.39
N LYS A 41 12.79 2.47 -0.94
CA LYS A 41 12.04 3.70 -0.69
C LYS A 41 11.60 3.70 0.77
N SER A 42 12.51 4.14 1.64
CA SER A 42 12.34 4.63 2.99
C SER A 42 10.88 4.73 3.46
N TYR A 43 10.28 3.58 3.77
CA TYR A 43 9.18 3.56 4.72
C TYR A 43 9.82 4.05 6.01
N LEU A 44 9.45 5.26 6.42
CA LEU A 44 9.82 5.84 7.71
C LEU A 44 9.82 4.71 8.73
N ARG A 45 11.01 4.26 9.14
CA ARG A 45 11.12 3.15 10.06
C ARG A 45 10.53 3.66 11.36
N LEU A 46 9.48 2.97 11.75
CA LEU A 46 8.46 3.51 12.61
C LEU A 46 8.97 3.33 14.05
N VAL A 47 9.54 4.41 14.60
CA VAL A 47 10.13 4.45 15.95
C VAL A 47 9.13 5.07 16.90
N GLY A 48 8.41 4.22 17.62
CA GLY A 48 7.60 4.59 18.76
C GLY A 48 6.21 3.98 18.73
N SER A 49 6.09 2.70 19.09
CA SER A 49 4.82 2.11 19.48
C SER A 49 4.41 2.75 20.82
N SER A 50 3.38 3.58 20.83
CA SER A 50 2.69 3.89 22.07
C SER A 50 2.16 2.58 22.65
N THR A 51 2.52 2.27 23.89
CA THR A 51 1.95 1.15 24.64
C THR A 51 1.02 1.74 25.70
N PRO A 52 -0.27 1.33 25.77
CA PRO A 52 -0.95 0.39 24.87
C PRO A 52 -1.14 0.93 23.44
N GLN A 53 -1.14 0.02 22.46
CA GLN A 53 -1.46 0.37 21.08
C GLN A 53 -2.96 0.68 20.97
N PRO A 54 -3.36 1.66 20.14
CA PRO A 54 -4.77 1.89 19.88
C PRO A 54 -5.41 0.63 19.29
N THR A 55 -6.71 0.41 19.53
CA THR A 55 -7.49 -0.62 18.82
C THR A 55 -8.45 0.09 17.89
N ILE A 56 -8.65 -0.47 16.68
CA ILE A 56 -9.47 0.16 15.64
C ILE A 56 -10.58 -0.79 15.19
N GLU A 57 -11.83 -0.35 15.32
CA GLU A 57 -12.99 -1.00 14.73
C GLU A 57 -13.59 -0.10 13.65
N VAL A 58 -13.86 -0.67 12.47
CA VAL A 58 -14.37 0.09 11.32
C VAL A 58 -15.72 -0.47 10.86
N HIS A 59 -16.71 0.41 10.80
CA HIS A 59 -18.08 0.05 10.39
C HIS A 59 -18.52 0.91 9.20
N GLY A 60 -18.88 0.26 8.10
CA GLY A 60 -19.50 0.91 6.94
C GLY A 60 -20.99 1.18 7.16
N GLY A 61 -21.46 2.34 6.69
CA GLY A 61 -22.86 2.73 6.74
C GLY A 61 -23.33 3.38 5.43
N PRO A 62 -24.58 3.87 5.39
CA PRO A 62 -25.09 4.62 4.25
C PRO A 62 -24.28 5.92 4.09
N LYS A 63 -23.47 5.99 3.03
CA LYS A 63 -22.61 7.13 2.70
C LYS A 63 -21.47 7.45 3.69
N THR A 64 -21.28 6.75 4.80
CA THR A 64 -20.19 7.07 5.76
C THR A 64 -19.52 5.82 6.29
N ILE A 65 -18.34 6.02 6.87
CA ILE A 65 -17.62 5.02 7.67
C ILE A 65 -17.42 5.62 9.07
N THR A 66 -17.69 4.82 10.09
CA THR A 66 -17.38 5.14 11.49
C THR A 66 -16.18 4.32 11.92
N VAL A 67 -15.17 4.99 12.47
CA VAL A 67 -13.96 4.38 13.02
C VAL A 67 -13.93 4.62 14.51
N HIS A 68 -14.05 3.54 15.29
CA HIS A 68 -13.84 3.56 16.73
C HIS A 68 -12.35 3.37 17.02
N VAL A 69 -11.79 4.19 17.90
CA VAL A 69 -10.37 4.12 18.30
C VAL A 69 -10.27 4.15 19.83
N ASP A 70 -9.76 3.08 20.43
CA ASP A 70 -9.46 3.05 21.88
C ASP A 70 -7.99 3.34 22.17
N ASN A 71 -7.65 3.44 23.46
CA ASN A 71 -6.31 3.68 23.99
C ASN A 71 -5.63 4.95 23.44
N VAL A 72 -6.44 5.96 23.12
CA VAL A 72 -5.93 7.26 22.67
C VAL A 72 -5.43 8.09 23.85
N LEU A 73 -4.50 9.00 23.57
CA LEU A 73 -3.92 9.90 24.57
C LEU A 73 -4.53 11.30 24.49
N PRO A 74 -4.75 12.01 25.61
CA PRO A 74 -5.15 13.41 25.58
C PRO A 74 -4.22 14.27 24.73
N GLY A 75 -4.80 15.12 23.88
CA GLY A 75 -4.06 15.96 22.95
C GLY A 75 -3.60 15.27 21.66
N GLN A 76 -3.77 13.95 21.54
CA GLN A 76 -3.47 13.21 20.32
C GLN A 76 -4.39 13.64 19.18
N MET A 77 -3.82 13.78 17.97
CA MET A 77 -4.55 14.16 16.77
C MET A 77 -4.79 12.95 15.86
N CYS A 78 -6.05 12.65 15.58
CA CYS A 78 -6.48 11.48 14.82
C CYS A 78 -7.14 11.89 13.48
N GLU A 79 -6.91 11.11 12.42
CA GLU A 79 -7.49 11.36 11.10
C GLU A 79 -7.67 10.06 10.31
N ILE A 80 -8.84 9.89 9.67
CA ILE A 80 -9.12 8.76 8.79
C ILE A 80 -8.59 9.06 7.38
N LEU A 81 -7.86 8.10 6.81
CA LEU A 81 -7.28 8.18 5.49
C LEU A 81 -7.71 6.98 4.61
N HIS A 82 -7.87 7.22 3.32
CA HIS A 82 -7.96 6.18 2.29
C HIS A 82 -6.56 5.90 1.71
N ASN A 83 -6.17 4.63 1.71
CA ASN A 83 -4.84 4.17 1.25
C ASN A 83 -3.67 4.93 1.91
N GLY A 84 -3.82 5.39 3.15
CA GLY A 84 -2.80 6.18 3.86
C GLY A 84 -2.51 7.57 3.29
N MET A 85 -3.27 8.04 2.29
CA MET A 85 -2.97 9.28 1.58
C MET A 85 -4.12 10.29 1.61
N LEU A 86 -5.34 9.86 1.26
CA LEU A 86 -6.47 10.77 1.06
C LEU A 86 -7.27 10.90 2.35
N SER A 87 -7.42 12.12 2.88
CA SER A 87 -8.24 12.36 4.06
C SER A 87 -9.72 12.08 3.80
N LEU A 88 -10.32 11.24 4.65
CA LEU A 88 -11.74 10.94 4.65
C LEU A 88 -12.49 11.63 5.80
N SER A 89 -11.81 12.30 6.73
CA SER A 89 -12.44 12.96 7.87
C SER A 89 -11.77 14.30 8.19
N HIS A 90 -12.41 15.10 9.04
CA HIS A 90 -11.67 16.14 9.76
C HIS A 90 -10.67 15.52 10.73
N ARG A 91 -9.65 16.30 11.09
CA ARG A 91 -8.75 15.96 12.20
C ARG A 91 -9.50 16.12 13.52
N VAL A 92 -9.39 15.12 14.37
CA VAL A 92 -9.99 15.10 15.71
C VAL A 92 -8.86 15.14 16.73
N THR A 93 -8.89 16.13 17.62
CA THR A 93 -7.99 16.15 18.78
C THR A 93 -8.69 15.50 19.97
N VAL A 94 -8.04 14.53 20.59
CA VAL A 94 -8.53 13.82 21.76
C VAL A 94 -8.60 14.80 22.93
N GLY A 95 -9.79 14.94 23.51
CA GLY A 95 -10.02 15.80 24.67
C GLY A 95 -9.41 15.24 25.95
N ASP A 96 -9.35 16.08 26.98
CA ASP A 96 -8.86 15.67 28.29
C ASP A 96 -9.76 14.59 28.91
N ASN A 97 -9.14 13.62 29.59
CA ASN A 97 -9.80 12.49 30.27
C ASN A 97 -10.62 11.54 29.37
N ILE A 98 -10.37 11.55 28.07
CA ILE A 98 -10.98 10.60 27.12
C ILE A 98 -9.93 9.55 26.73
N SER A 99 -10.35 8.28 26.65
CA SER A 99 -9.49 7.16 26.26
C SER A 99 -9.97 6.42 25.00
N SER A 100 -11.11 6.83 24.44
CA SER A 100 -11.61 6.34 23.14
C SER A 100 -12.38 7.43 22.39
N ILE A 101 -12.37 7.37 21.06
CA ILE A 101 -13.07 8.32 20.20
C ILE A 101 -13.74 7.62 19.02
N ASP A 102 -14.83 8.21 18.54
CA ASP A 102 -15.42 7.88 17.25
C ASP A 102 -15.09 8.97 16.23
N ILE A 103 -14.59 8.55 15.08
CA ILE A 103 -14.35 9.44 13.94
C ILE A 103 -15.26 9.01 12.80
N ILE A 104 -16.00 9.96 12.24
CA ILE A 104 -16.92 9.72 11.13
C ILE A 104 -16.33 10.38 9.88
N THR A 105 -16.35 9.65 8.77
CA THR A 105 -15.92 10.20 7.49
C THR A 105 -16.89 11.25 6.95
N PHE A 106 -16.45 12.01 5.95
CA PHE A 106 -17.34 12.74 5.06
C PHE A 106 -18.34 11.80 4.36
N ALA A 107 -19.34 12.38 3.69
CA ALA A 107 -20.20 11.64 2.80
C ALA A 107 -19.39 11.05 1.63
N LEU A 108 -19.27 9.74 1.61
CA LEU A 108 -18.58 8.93 0.62
C LEU A 108 -19.56 8.44 -0.44
N LYS A 109 -19.03 8.24 -1.65
CA LYS A 109 -19.75 7.51 -2.69
C LYS A 109 -19.80 6.03 -2.33
N PRO A 110 -20.83 5.28 -2.79
CA PRO A 110 -20.83 3.83 -2.68
C PRO A 110 -19.57 3.23 -3.29
N GLY A 111 -18.97 2.25 -2.62
CA GLY A 111 -17.73 1.62 -3.06
C GLY A 111 -16.91 1.03 -1.91
N GLU A 112 -15.79 0.43 -2.28
CA GLU A 112 -14.83 -0.15 -1.34
C GLU A 112 -13.74 0.86 -0.98
N TYR A 113 -13.47 0.97 0.32
CA TYR A 113 -12.46 1.89 0.85
C TYR A 113 -11.47 1.11 1.72
N ASN A 114 -10.19 1.24 1.41
CA ASN A 114 -9.10 0.84 2.29
C ASN A 114 -8.87 1.93 3.33
N VAL A 115 -9.33 1.69 4.54
CA VAL A 115 -9.32 2.64 5.65
C VAL A 115 -8.02 2.49 6.45
N SER A 116 -7.40 3.62 6.78
CA SER A 116 -6.17 3.72 7.56
C SER A 116 -6.28 4.89 8.52
N LEU A 117 -5.61 4.81 9.66
CA LEU A 117 -5.63 5.86 10.69
C LEU A 117 -4.26 6.54 10.78
N ARG A 118 -4.28 7.87 10.92
CA ARG A 118 -3.10 8.67 11.23
C ARG A 118 -3.25 9.26 12.63
N LEU A 119 -2.23 9.05 13.47
CA LEU A 119 -2.13 9.54 14.84
C LEU A 119 -0.91 10.46 14.96
N ASP A 120 -1.10 11.70 15.42
CA ASP A 120 -0.05 12.70 15.62
C ASP A 120 0.85 12.92 14.39
N GLY A 121 0.25 12.86 13.21
CA GLY A 121 0.96 13.03 11.94
C GLY A 121 1.73 11.79 11.47
N ARG A 122 1.77 10.72 12.27
CA ARG A 122 2.34 9.44 11.90
C ARG A 122 1.23 8.51 11.41
N LEU A 123 1.45 7.92 10.24
CA LEU A 123 0.61 6.84 9.74
C LEU A 123 0.98 5.60 10.55
N ASP A 124 0.35 5.44 11.72
CA ASP A 124 1.00 4.68 12.77
C ASP A 124 0.06 3.96 13.74
N CYS A 125 0.51 2.77 14.10
CA CYS A 125 0.22 1.95 15.26
C CYS A 125 -0.91 0.90 15.22
N VAL A 126 -1.84 0.84 14.26
CA VAL A 126 -2.87 -0.21 14.31
C VAL A 126 -3.36 -0.67 12.95
N THR A 127 -3.09 -1.95 12.69
CA THR A 127 -3.66 -2.81 11.64
C THR A 127 -3.42 -2.43 10.18
N GLU A 128 -3.30 -3.49 9.37
CA GLU A 128 -3.39 -3.44 7.93
C GLU A 128 -4.64 -2.65 7.51
N ALA A 129 -4.58 -1.97 6.36
CA ALA A 129 -5.71 -1.20 5.87
C ALA A 129 -6.98 -2.06 5.85
N GLN A 130 -8.04 -1.61 6.52
CA GLN A 130 -9.29 -2.37 6.57
C GLN A 130 -10.13 -2.02 5.34
N THR A 131 -10.49 -3.01 4.55
CA THR A 131 -11.40 -2.82 3.42
C THR A 131 -12.83 -2.79 3.92
N VAL A 132 -13.52 -1.67 3.68
CA VAL A 132 -14.91 -1.45 4.10
C VAL A 132 -15.77 -1.00 2.93
N VAL A 133 -16.99 -1.54 2.87
CA VAL A 133 -17.97 -1.24 1.82
C VAL A 133 -18.93 -0.16 2.30
N VAL A 134 -19.05 0.92 1.53
CA VAL A 134 -20.07 1.96 1.72
C VAL A 134 -21.24 1.68 0.79
N GLY A 135 -22.44 1.60 1.37
CA GLY A 135 -23.68 1.34 0.63
C GLY A 135 -24.42 2.62 0.21
N GLU A 136 -25.39 2.45 -0.70
CA GLU A 136 -26.33 3.52 -1.04
C GLU A 136 -27.30 3.80 0.12
N GLN A 137 -27.63 5.08 0.31
CA GLN A 137 -28.72 5.47 1.20
C GLN A 137 -30.03 5.24 0.43
N LEU A 138 -30.72 4.14 0.70
CA LEU A 138 -32.12 4.00 0.30
C LEU A 138 -32.91 5.10 1.01
N GLU A 139 -33.31 6.14 0.27
CA GLU A 139 -34.33 7.06 0.72
C GLU A 139 -35.63 6.27 0.85
N VAL A 140 -35.90 5.75 2.03
CA VAL A 140 -37.22 5.24 2.38
C VAL A 140 -38.13 6.46 2.43
N ARG A 141 -38.74 6.79 1.28
CA ARG A 141 -39.91 7.65 1.23
C ARG A 141 -40.98 7.00 2.11
N ARG A 142 -41.13 7.48 3.35
CA ARG A 142 -42.30 7.18 4.17
C ARG A 142 -43.49 7.84 3.49
N SER A 143 -44.23 7.09 2.69
CA SER A 143 -45.56 7.48 2.25
C SER A 143 -46.44 7.59 3.50
N SER A 144 -46.85 8.81 3.85
CA SER A 144 -47.91 9.07 4.83
C SER A 144 -49.28 8.86 4.21
#